data_AF-A0A6P2GVX2-F1
#
_entry.id   AF-A0A6P2GVX2-F1
#
_cell.length_a   1.000
_cell.length_b   1.000
_cell.length_c   1.000
_cell.angle_alpha   90.00
_cell.angle_beta   90.00
_cell.angle_gamma   90.00
#
_symmetry.space_group_name_H-M   'P 1'
#
loop_
_entity.id
_entity.type
_entity.pdbx_description
1 polymer ?
#
loop_
_entity_poly.entity_id
_entity_poly.type
_entity_poly.pdbx_seq_one_letter_code
_entity_poly.pdbx_strand_id
1 'polypeptide(L)'
;MSTLSDTMRGVEYRDARLQAQASRDDLNFDAGYNIGMAEAEHEIAGFAKKYKADPSESMDARCQRFVAEFIGSCDCCYDELAKAVAQAVGMFEEGDRDGKDG
;
A
#
# COMPACT_ATOMS: atom_id res chain seq x y z
N MET A 1 -50.58 25.22 15.85
CA MET A 1 -49.20 25.29 16.37
C MET A 1 -48.55 23.92 16.20
N SER A 2 -47.87 23.69 15.07
CA SER A 2 -47.07 22.49 14.78
C SER A 2 -45.96 22.91 13.83
N THR A 3 -44.89 23.50 14.35
CA THR A 3 -43.77 23.99 13.53
C THR A 3 -42.44 23.51 14.10
N LEU A 4 -42.28 23.55 15.42
CA LEU A 4 -41.08 23.06 16.10
C LEU A 4 -40.91 21.53 16.03
N SER A 5 -42.00 20.76 16.21
CA SER A 5 -41.94 19.29 16.20
C SER A 5 -41.63 18.72 14.80
N ASP A 6 -42.20 19.33 13.75
CA ASP A 6 -41.95 18.94 12.36
C ASP A 6 -40.55 19.34 11.90
N THR A 7 -40.02 20.47 12.43
CA THR A 7 -38.64 20.89 12.18
C THR A 7 -37.64 19.95 12.86
N MET A 8 -37.88 19.54 14.11
CA MET A 8 -37.00 18.59 14.82
C MET A 8 -36.96 17.22 14.14
N ARG A 9 -38.12 16.67 13.73
CA ARG A 9 -38.18 15.41 12.97
C ARG A 9 -37.44 15.49 11.62
N GLY A 10 -37.51 16.63 10.95
CA GLY A 10 -36.78 16.86 9.69
C GLY A 10 -35.26 16.88 9.87
N VAL A 11 -34.77 17.42 10.99
CA VAL A 11 -33.34 17.41 11.36
C VAL A 11 -32.88 16.00 11.72
N GLU A 12 -33.64 15.29 12.56
CA GLU A 12 -33.34 13.89 12.93
C GLU A 12 -33.26 12.97 11.70
N TYR A 13 -34.19 13.12 10.75
CA TYR A 13 -34.18 12.34 9.51
C TYR A 13 -33.00 12.69 8.60
N ARG A 14 -32.59 13.97 8.57
CA ARG A 14 -31.41 14.42 7.82
C ARG A 14 -30.12 13.89 8.42
N ASP A 15 -29.97 13.96 9.74
CA ASP A 15 -28.79 13.47 10.45
C ASP A 15 -28.66 11.94 10.33
N ALA A 16 -29.77 11.20 10.45
CA ALA A 16 -29.78 9.76 10.21
C ALA A 16 -29.35 9.40 8.77
N ARG A 17 -29.72 10.20 7.77
CA ARG A 17 -29.28 9.99 6.38
C ARG A 17 -27.80 10.29 6.18
N LEU A 18 -27.28 11.34 6.81
CA LEU A 18 -25.86 11.68 6.75
C LEU A 18 -25.00 10.60 7.43
N GLN A 19 -25.43 10.10 8.59
CA GLN A 19 -24.77 8.99 9.26
C GLN A 19 -24.79 7.72 8.42
N ALA A 20 -25.93 7.37 7.81
CA ALA A 20 -26.02 6.21 6.93
C ALA A 20 -25.16 6.34 5.66
N GLN A 21 -24.96 7.56 5.16
CA GLN A 21 -24.03 7.82 4.05
C GLN A 21 -22.57 7.64 4.50
N ALA A 22 -22.18 8.26 5.61
CA ALA A 22 -20.83 8.10 6.16
C ALA A 22 -20.47 6.62 6.42
N SER A 23 -21.37 5.86 7.04
CA SER A 23 -21.13 4.42 7.26
C SER A 23 -21.03 3.61 5.96
N ARG A 24 -21.74 4.02 4.89
CA ARG A 24 -21.59 3.37 3.58
C ARG A 24 -20.27 3.72 2.92
N ASP A 25 -19.82 4.95 3.06
CA ASP A 25 -18.55 5.41 2.52
C ASP A 25 -17.37 4.73 3.22
N ASP A 26 -17.44 4.57 4.55
CA ASP A 26 -16.46 3.80 5.33
C ASP A 26 -16.41 2.32 4.89
N LEU A 27 -17.57 1.68 4.74
CA LEU A 27 -17.63 0.29 4.26
C LEU A 27 -17.09 0.12 2.83
N ASN A 28 -17.35 1.10 1.95
CA ASN A 28 -16.83 1.09 0.59
C ASN A 28 -15.32 1.31 0.57
N PHE A 29 -14.81 2.17 1.45
CA PHE A 29 -13.38 2.37 1.62
C PHE A 29 -12.70 1.09 2.10
N ASP A 30 -13.22 0.45 3.14
CA ASP A 30 -12.70 -0.81 3.66
C ASP A 30 -12.72 -1.92 2.61
N ALA A 31 -13.81 -2.04 1.85
CA ALA A 31 -13.90 -3.00 0.76
C ALA A 31 -12.85 -2.71 -0.34
N GLY A 32 -12.70 -1.44 -0.74
CA GLY A 32 -11.69 -1.03 -1.71
C GLY A 32 -10.27 -1.28 -1.23
N TYR A 33 -9.98 -1.00 0.03
CA TYR A 33 -8.68 -1.25 0.67
C TYR A 33 -8.33 -2.75 0.65
N ASN A 34 -9.27 -3.60 1.06
CA ASN A 34 -9.05 -5.05 1.08
C ASN A 34 -8.86 -5.64 -0.33
N ILE A 35 -9.58 -5.12 -1.32
CA ILE A 35 -9.38 -5.52 -2.72
C ILE A 35 -7.98 -5.10 -3.19
N GLY A 36 -7.57 -3.86 -2.94
CA GLY A 36 -6.23 -3.38 -3.30
C GLY A 36 -5.10 -4.20 -2.65
N MET A 37 -5.27 -4.59 -1.38
CA MET A 37 -4.33 -5.49 -0.71
C MET A 37 -4.26 -6.87 -1.37
N ALA A 38 -5.41 -7.47 -1.70
CA ALA A 38 -5.46 -8.77 -2.36
C ALA A 38 -4.84 -8.74 -3.77
N GLU A 39 -5.04 -7.66 -4.52
CA GLU A 39 -4.40 -7.45 -5.82
C GLU A 39 -2.88 -7.31 -5.68
N ALA A 40 -2.41 -6.50 -4.74
CA ALA A 40 -0.98 -6.34 -4.45
C ALA A 40 -0.32 -7.67 -4.05
N GLU A 41 -0.96 -8.45 -3.16
CA GLU A 41 -0.49 -9.79 -2.80
C GLU A 41 -0.41 -10.73 -4.02
N HIS A 42 -1.42 -10.68 -4.89
CA HIS A 42 -1.46 -11.49 -6.10
C HIS A 42 -0.32 -11.14 -7.06
N GLU A 43 -0.04 -9.85 -7.25
CA GLU A 43 1.05 -9.36 -8.09
C GLU A 43 2.42 -9.80 -7.55
N ILE A 44 2.67 -9.61 -6.24
CA ILE A 44 3.92 -10.02 -5.58
C ILE A 44 4.11 -11.54 -5.68
N ALA A 45 3.07 -12.33 -5.39
CA ALA A 45 3.12 -13.77 -5.54
C ALA A 45 3.34 -14.20 -7.00
N GLY A 46 2.75 -13.47 -7.94
CA GLY A 46 2.94 -13.68 -9.38
C GLY A 46 4.37 -13.42 -9.83
N PHE A 47 5.00 -12.36 -9.31
CA PHE A 47 6.42 -12.08 -9.53
C PHE A 47 7.30 -13.22 -9.02
N ALA A 48 7.11 -13.64 -7.76
CA ALA A 48 7.90 -14.71 -7.15
C ALA A 48 7.81 -16.03 -7.93
N LYS A 49 6.64 -16.36 -8.48
CA LYS A 49 6.44 -17.57 -9.31
C LYS A 49 7.15 -17.51 -10.66
N LYS A 50 7.33 -16.31 -11.23
CA LYS A 50 8.02 -16.11 -12.52
C LYS A 50 9.53 -16.13 -12.37
N TYR A 51 10.05 -15.84 -11.18
CA TYR A 51 11.48 -15.86 -10.91
C TYR A 51 12.06 -17.26 -11.15
N LYS A 52 13.06 -17.33 -12.04
CA LYS A 52 13.78 -18.57 -12.33
C LYS A 52 15.14 -18.55 -11.64
N ALA A 53 15.32 -19.52 -10.74
CA ALA A 53 16.60 -19.77 -10.12
C ALA A 53 17.59 -20.36 -11.13
N ASP A 54 18.80 -19.80 -11.20
CA ASP A 54 19.91 -20.46 -11.89
C ASP A 54 20.53 -21.51 -10.94
N PRO A 55 20.64 -22.78 -11.35
CA PRO A 55 21.25 -23.82 -10.52
C PRO A 55 22.77 -23.62 -10.30
N SER A 56 23.43 -22.80 -11.13
CA SER A 56 24.85 -22.46 -11.00
C SER A 56 25.13 -21.29 -10.04
N GLU A 57 24.10 -20.53 -9.66
CA GLU A 57 24.22 -19.45 -8.69
C GLU A 57 24.30 -19.97 -7.24
N SER A 58 25.12 -19.31 -6.42
CA SER A 58 25.07 -19.48 -4.97
C SER A 58 23.74 -18.97 -4.40
N MET A 59 23.38 -19.43 -3.20
CA MET A 59 22.15 -18.97 -2.54
C MET A 59 22.15 -17.44 -2.34
N ASP A 60 23.27 -16.87 -1.90
CA ASP A 60 23.39 -15.43 -1.67
C ASP A 60 23.23 -14.63 -2.95
N ALA A 61 23.88 -15.04 -4.05
CA ALA A 61 23.74 -14.39 -5.35
C ALA A 61 22.29 -14.45 -5.87
N ARG A 62 21.64 -15.60 -5.68
CA ARG A 62 20.24 -15.79 -6.04
C ARG A 62 19.30 -14.89 -5.24
N CYS A 63 19.52 -14.76 -3.93
CA CYS A 63 18.74 -13.88 -3.06
C CYS A 63 18.95 -12.41 -3.46
N GLN A 64 20.20 -12.00 -3.71
CA GLN A 64 20.51 -10.63 -4.10
C GLN A 64 19.88 -10.26 -5.45
N ARG A 65 19.93 -11.17 -6.44
CA ARG A 65 19.27 -10.98 -7.73
C ARG A 65 17.75 -10.91 -7.61
N PHE A 66 17.14 -11.79 -6.80
CA PHE A 66 15.71 -11.76 -6.55
C PHE A 66 15.25 -10.41 -5.98
N VAL A 67 15.96 -9.90 -4.97
CA VAL A 67 15.62 -8.62 -4.34
C VAL A 67 15.81 -7.46 -5.33
N ALA A 68 16.87 -7.46 -6.14
CA ALA A 68 17.10 -6.45 -7.16
C ALA A 68 15.95 -6.41 -8.19
N GLU A 69 15.56 -7.58 -8.73
CA GLU A 69 14.48 -7.71 -9.70
C GLU A 69 13.13 -7.31 -9.08
N PHE A 70 12.91 -7.65 -7.80
CA PHE A 70 11.72 -7.26 -7.06
C PHE A 70 11.60 -5.74 -6.91
N ILE A 71 12.67 -5.08 -6.45
CA ILE A 71 12.72 -3.61 -6.31
C ILE A 71 12.45 -2.96 -7.67
N GLY A 72 13.09 -3.42 -8.73
CA GLY A 72 12.86 -2.91 -10.08
C GLY A 72 11.42 -3.10 -10.57
N SER A 73 10.74 -4.18 -10.17
CA SER A 73 9.34 -4.42 -10.52
C SER A 73 8.36 -3.48 -9.78
N CYS A 74 8.78 -2.95 -8.62
CA CYS A 74 7.97 -2.11 -7.76
C CYS A 74 8.03 -0.61 -8.11
N ASP A 75 8.98 -0.17 -8.95
CA ASP A 75 9.31 1.24 -9.21
C ASP A 75 8.15 2.08 -9.77
N CYS A 76 7.14 1.48 -10.40
CA CYS A 76 6.00 2.21 -10.99
C CYS A 76 4.76 2.34 -10.10
N CYS A 77 4.44 1.34 -9.27
CA CYS A 77 3.20 1.28 -8.50
C CYS A 77 3.43 1.12 -6.98
N TYR A 78 4.65 0.77 -6.58
CA TYR A 78 5.00 0.41 -5.20
C TYR A 78 6.34 1.05 -4.78
N ASP A 79 6.58 2.31 -5.18
CA ASP A 79 7.84 3.05 -4.93
C ASP A 79 8.23 3.06 -3.43
N GLU A 80 7.29 3.34 -2.53
CA GLU A 80 7.57 3.33 -1.08
C GLU A 80 7.91 1.93 -0.54
N LEU A 81 7.33 0.86 -1.12
CA LEU A 81 7.71 -0.52 -0.79
C LEU A 81 9.09 -0.85 -1.33
N ALA A 82 9.42 -0.41 -2.56
CA ALA A 82 10.73 -0.59 -3.17
C ALA A 82 11.83 0.05 -2.31
N LYS A 83 11.64 1.31 -1.87
CA LYS A 83 12.54 2.03 -0.98
C LYS A 83 12.72 1.31 0.36
N ALA A 84 11.63 0.92 1.00
CA ALA A 84 11.68 0.24 2.30
C ALA A 84 12.45 -1.09 2.24
N VAL A 85 12.19 -1.90 1.20
CA VAL A 85 12.90 -3.17 1.00
C VAL A 85 14.38 -2.92 0.72
N ALA A 86 14.70 -1.98 -0.17
CA ALA A 86 16.08 -1.70 -0.52
C ALA A 86 16.92 -1.16 0.65
N GLN A 87 16.32 -0.35 1.52
CA GLN A 87 16.93 0.08 2.77
C GLN A 87 17.16 -1.12 3.72
N ALA A 88 16.15 -1.99 3.88
CA ALA A 88 16.24 -3.15 4.76
C ALA A 88 17.33 -4.16 4.34
N VAL A 89 17.57 -4.31 3.04
CA VAL A 89 18.61 -5.21 2.50
C VAL A 89 19.96 -4.51 2.25
N GLY A 90 20.07 -3.22 2.57
CA GLY A 90 21.31 -2.44 2.39
C GLY A 90 21.75 -2.28 0.94
N MET A 91 20.81 -2.28 -0.02
CA MET A 91 21.14 -2.13 -1.45
C MET A 91 21.31 -0.67 -1.89
N PHE A 92 20.83 0.29 -1.08
CA PHE A 92 21.17 1.70 -1.21
C PHE A 92 21.78 2.17 0.11
N GLU A 93 23.10 2.36 0.13
CA GLU A 93 23.71 3.17 1.18
C GLU A 93 23.26 4.62 0.94
N GLU A 94 22.44 5.19 1.83
CA GLU A 94 22.39 6.65 2.02
C GLU A 94 23.74 7.10 2.60
N GLY A 95 24.78 7.07 1.79
CA GLY A 95 26.14 7.44 2.16
C GLY A 95 26.65 8.60 1.33
N ASP A 96 26.07 9.80 1.50
CA ASP A 96 26.81 11.06 1.28
C ASP A 96 26.10 12.29 1.90
N ARG A 97 25.86 12.23 3.23
CA ARG A 97 25.49 13.43 4.02
C ARG A 97 26.43 13.68 5.22
N ASP A 98 27.71 13.34 5.07
CA ASP A 98 28.79 13.78 5.97
C ASP A 98 29.91 14.48 5.16
N GLY A 99 29.52 15.55 4.44
CA GLY A 99 30.40 16.36 3.59
C GLY A 99 30.26 17.87 3.81
N LYS A 100 30.17 18.30 5.07
CA LYS A 100 30.38 19.67 5.57
C LYS A 100 31.15 19.45 6.87
N ASP A 101 32.44 19.79 7.00
CA ASP A 101 32.97 21.14 6.85
C ASP A 101 34.42 21.10 6.34
N GLY A 102 34.68 21.90 5.32
CA GLY A 102 35.99 22.49 5.02
C GLY A 102 35.99 23.97 5.39
#